data_AF-A0A820G3Z6-F1
#
_entry.id   AF-A0A820G3Z6-F1
#
_cell.length_a   1.000
_cell.length_b   1.000
_cell.length_c   1.000
_cell.angle_alpha   90.00
_cell.angle_beta   90.00
_cell.angle_gamma   90.00
#
_symmetry.space_group_name_H-M   'P 1'
#
loop_
_entity.id
_entity.type
_entity.pdbx_description
1 polymer ?
#
loop_
_entity_poly.entity_id
_entity_poly.type
_entity_poly.pdbx_seq_one_letter_code
_entity_poly.pdbx_strand_id
1 'polypeptide(L)'
;MPSHICLSLKTLHCHNRQDFSLKLVTKATAKKYIIDIHSAFDRLIPAHQADYVRCRLLEIFGGMYVDIDIVALQSFKKWYDYLTQYDIIGYSWKPDGDKIGIGTLGPVRAHHPLFIHYKIVSHMLLSRKFTNQTQNYVLRWAELLREIIVPKFHKLLKLNLTRALMFDGPTTVGQIVTRNPLRQVGESVIRALNMTVPYLMYTN
;
A
#
# COMPACT_ATOMS: atom_id res chain seq x y z
N MET A 1 -11.81 -4.81 -17.05
CA MET A 1 -11.16 -5.19 -15.78
C MET A 1 -11.04 -6.71 -15.75
N PRO A 2 -9.88 -7.27 -15.39
CA PRO A 2 -9.66 -8.72 -15.38
C PRO A 2 -10.54 -9.46 -14.36
N SER A 3 -10.91 -10.73 -14.64
CA SER A 3 -11.86 -11.50 -13.82
C SER A 3 -11.43 -11.69 -12.36
N HIS A 4 -10.14 -11.90 -12.10
CA HIS A 4 -9.63 -12.03 -10.72
C HIS A 4 -9.76 -10.70 -9.95
N ILE A 5 -9.56 -9.56 -10.60
CA ILE A 5 -9.77 -8.24 -9.99
C ILE A 5 -11.26 -8.04 -9.68
N CYS A 6 -12.15 -8.46 -10.58
CA CYS A 6 -13.60 -8.43 -10.34
C CYS A 6 -13.99 -9.30 -9.13
N LEU A 7 -13.36 -10.47 -8.97
CA LEU A 7 -13.56 -11.32 -7.80
C LEU A 7 -13.09 -10.60 -6.52
N SER A 8 -11.87 -10.08 -6.51
CA SER A 8 -11.32 -9.35 -5.36
C SER A 8 -12.24 -8.19 -4.94
N LEU A 9 -12.67 -7.35 -5.89
CA LEU A 9 -13.63 -6.27 -5.62
C LEU A 9 -14.96 -6.76 -5.03
N LYS A 10 -15.52 -7.84 -5.58
CA LYS A 10 -16.76 -8.43 -5.05
C LYS A 10 -16.56 -8.89 -3.61
N THR A 11 -15.45 -9.57 -3.31
CA THR A 11 -15.19 -10.05 -1.95
C THR A 11 -14.97 -8.91 -0.97
N LEU A 12 -14.20 -7.88 -1.35
CA LEU A 12 -14.04 -6.66 -0.54
C LEU A 12 -15.40 -6.02 -0.27
N HIS A 13 -16.24 -5.85 -1.30
CA HIS A 13 -17.57 -5.27 -1.15
C HIS A 13 -18.49 -6.10 -0.25
N CYS A 14 -18.63 -7.40 -0.51
CA CYS A 14 -19.52 -8.28 0.24
C CYS A 14 -19.17 -8.31 1.73
N HIS A 15 -17.88 -8.32 2.08
CA HIS A 15 -17.44 -8.48 3.45
C HIS A 15 -17.22 -7.18 4.22
N ASN A 16 -17.10 -6.02 3.56
CA ASN A 16 -16.73 -4.77 4.24
C ASN A 16 -17.73 -3.62 4.08
N ARG A 17 -18.72 -3.69 3.18
CA ARG A 17 -19.64 -2.57 2.91
C ARG A 17 -20.51 -2.13 4.10
N GLN A 18 -20.71 -3.01 5.09
CA GLN A 18 -21.49 -2.69 6.29
C GLN A 18 -20.67 -1.91 7.32
N ASP A 19 -19.35 -2.12 7.33
CA ASP A 19 -18.45 -1.55 8.34
C ASP A 19 -17.63 -0.37 7.79
N PHE A 20 -17.53 -0.23 6.46
CA PHE A 20 -16.68 0.76 5.82
C PHE A 20 -17.29 1.35 4.55
N SER A 21 -16.96 2.61 4.28
CA SER A 21 -17.17 3.24 2.97
C SER A 21 -16.00 2.92 2.03
N LEU A 22 -16.29 2.10 1.01
CA LEU A 22 -15.32 1.59 0.03
C LEU A 22 -15.16 2.56 -1.15
N LYS A 23 -13.93 2.99 -1.47
CA LYS A 23 -13.63 3.94 -2.55
C LYS A 23 -12.61 3.40 -3.55
N LEU A 24 -13.02 3.01 -4.76
CA LEU A 24 -12.10 2.71 -5.87
C LEU A 24 -11.39 3.98 -6.35
N VAL A 25 -10.06 4.02 -6.24
CA VAL A 25 -9.26 5.19 -6.60
C VAL A 25 -8.46 4.91 -7.87
N THR A 26 -8.86 5.54 -8.96
CA THR A 26 -8.13 5.52 -10.22
C THR A 26 -7.24 6.75 -10.32
N LYS A 27 -6.34 6.77 -11.31
CA LYS A 27 -5.57 7.98 -11.65
C LYS A 27 -6.46 9.22 -11.82
N ALA A 28 -7.62 9.04 -12.45
CA ALA A 28 -8.59 10.12 -12.70
C ALA A 28 -9.29 10.59 -11.40
N THR A 29 -9.57 9.69 -10.46
CA THR A 29 -10.25 10.07 -9.21
C THR A 29 -9.28 10.48 -8.10
N ALA A 30 -8.01 10.09 -8.17
CA ALA A 30 -6.98 10.46 -7.18
C ALA A 30 -6.87 11.98 -6.98
N LYS A 31 -6.91 12.74 -8.08
CA LYS A 31 -6.85 14.22 -8.06
C LYS A 31 -8.04 14.89 -7.37
N LYS A 32 -9.16 14.17 -7.20
CA LYS A 32 -10.33 14.67 -6.45
C LYS A 32 -10.12 14.58 -4.93
N TYR A 33 -9.29 13.65 -4.49
CA TYR A 33 -9.02 13.39 -3.08
C TYR A 33 -7.72 14.03 -2.59
N ILE A 34 -6.73 14.18 -3.47
CA ILE A 34 -5.42 14.75 -3.17
C ILE A 34 -5.32 16.10 -3.89
N ILE A 35 -5.73 17.17 -3.20
CA ILE A 35 -5.77 18.53 -3.76
C ILE A 35 -4.36 19.02 -4.12
N ASP A 36 -3.36 18.67 -3.32
CA ASP A 36 -1.96 19.07 -3.46
C ASP A 36 -1.09 18.00 -4.15
N ILE A 37 -1.64 17.35 -5.19
CA ILE A 37 -0.94 16.31 -5.93
C ILE A 37 0.32 16.88 -6.61
N HIS A 38 1.46 16.22 -6.44
CA HIS A 38 2.72 16.70 -7.01
C HIS A 38 2.67 16.71 -8.55
N SER A 39 3.20 17.75 -9.18
CA SER A 39 3.15 17.93 -10.66
C SER A 39 3.76 16.77 -11.45
N ALA A 40 4.77 16.10 -10.90
CA ALA A 40 5.38 14.91 -11.48
C ALA A 40 4.48 13.64 -11.45
N PHE A 41 3.33 13.65 -10.78
CA PHE A 41 2.47 12.48 -10.61
C PHE A 41 2.08 11.80 -11.94
N ASP A 42 1.73 12.60 -12.95
CA ASP A 42 1.34 12.07 -14.26
C ASP A 42 2.51 11.44 -15.02
N ARG A 43 3.76 11.75 -14.64
CA ARG A 43 4.99 11.18 -15.19
C ARG A 43 5.41 9.87 -14.49
N LEU A 44 4.74 9.49 -13.41
CA LEU A 44 5.01 8.24 -12.69
C LEU A 44 4.46 7.03 -13.45
N ILE A 45 5.17 5.90 -13.40
CA ILE A 45 4.62 4.61 -13.81
C ILE A 45 3.48 4.19 -12.85
N PRO A 46 2.55 3.32 -13.27
CA PRO A 46 1.39 2.96 -12.45
C PRO A 46 1.73 2.50 -11.03
N ALA A 47 2.76 1.65 -10.86
CA ALA A 47 3.20 1.19 -9.55
C ALA A 47 3.59 2.34 -8.60
N HIS A 48 4.31 3.34 -9.10
CA HIS A 48 4.69 4.50 -8.29
C HIS A 48 3.53 5.49 -8.10
N GLN A 49 2.57 5.54 -9.04
CA GLN A 49 1.31 6.27 -8.81
C GLN A 49 0.54 5.67 -7.63
N ALA A 50 0.50 4.34 -7.51
CA ALA A 50 -0.06 3.62 -6.37
C ALA A 50 0.55 4.04 -5.05
N ASP A 51 1.88 4.00 -5.01
CA ASP A 51 2.70 4.20 -3.84
C ASP A 51 2.50 5.61 -3.31
N TYR A 52 2.48 6.56 -4.23
CA TYR A 52 2.13 7.94 -3.94
C TYR A 52 0.71 8.05 -3.40
N VAL A 53 -0.27 7.56 -4.16
CA VAL A 53 -1.70 7.71 -3.86
C VAL A 53 -2.04 7.05 -2.52
N ARG A 54 -1.63 5.81 -2.27
CA ARG A 54 -1.93 5.09 -1.02
C ARG A 54 -1.49 5.86 0.21
N CYS A 55 -0.27 6.38 0.21
CA CYS A 55 0.27 7.09 1.37
C CYS A 55 -0.29 8.50 1.51
N ARG A 56 -0.53 9.23 0.41
CA ARG A 56 -1.21 10.53 0.48
C ARG A 56 -2.63 10.39 1.02
N LEU A 57 -3.35 9.36 0.62
CA LEU A 57 -4.71 9.14 1.08
C LEU A 57 -4.78 8.73 2.56
N LEU A 58 -3.89 7.84 3.01
CA LEU A 58 -3.76 7.51 4.43
C LEU A 58 -3.32 8.73 5.28
N GLU A 59 -2.56 9.67 4.71
CA GLU A 59 -2.27 10.94 5.36
C GLU A 59 -3.52 11.78 5.57
N ILE A 60 -4.36 11.92 4.54
CA ILE A 60 -5.51 12.83 4.55
C ILE A 60 -6.69 12.24 5.35
N PHE A 61 -7.00 10.96 5.14
CA PHE A 61 -8.22 10.35 5.66
C PHE A 61 -7.98 9.29 6.73
N GLY A 62 -6.74 8.82 6.89
CA GLY A 62 -6.47 7.59 7.64
C GLY A 62 -7.15 6.39 6.98
N GLY A 63 -7.69 5.49 7.79
CA GLY A 63 -8.37 4.29 7.32
C GLY A 63 -7.38 3.21 6.92
N MET A 64 -7.71 2.50 5.84
CA MET A 64 -6.92 1.39 5.32
C MET A 64 -6.74 1.54 3.81
N TYR A 65 -5.58 1.12 3.33
CA TYR A 65 -5.34 0.90 1.92
C TYR A 65 -5.10 -0.60 1.69
N VAL A 66 -5.69 -1.12 0.61
CA VAL A 66 -5.62 -2.53 0.26
C VAL A 66 -5.38 -2.63 -1.24
N ASP A 67 -4.35 -3.37 -1.66
CA ASP A 67 -4.16 -3.68 -3.06
C ASP A 67 -5.40 -4.42 -3.62
N ILE A 68 -5.77 -4.11 -4.86
CA ILE A 68 -7.04 -4.55 -5.44
C ILE A 68 -7.08 -6.06 -5.74
N ASP A 69 -5.93 -6.73 -5.70
CA ASP A 69 -5.77 -8.17 -5.91
C ASP A 69 -5.96 -8.99 -4.63
N ILE A 70 -6.33 -8.35 -3.51
CA ILE A 70 -6.67 -9.02 -2.26
C ILE A 70 -8.08 -9.60 -2.28
N VAL A 71 -8.20 -10.86 -1.85
CA VAL A 71 -9.48 -11.53 -1.57
C VAL A 71 -9.81 -11.36 -0.09
N ALA A 72 -10.94 -10.74 0.21
CA ALA A 72 -11.44 -10.63 1.58
C ALA A 72 -12.33 -11.84 1.92
N LEU A 73 -12.05 -12.53 3.01
CA LEU A 73 -12.87 -13.65 3.50
C LEU A 73 -13.80 -13.26 4.65
N GLN A 74 -13.57 -12.09 5.24
CA GLN A 74 -14.31 -11.54 6.36
C GLN A 74 -14.14 -10.03 6.41
N SER A 75 -14.95 -9.38 7.25
CA SER A 75 -14.82 -7.95 7.51
C SER A 75 -13.47 -7.62 8.15
N PHE A 76 -12.92 -6.47 7.75
CA PHE A 76 -11.69 -5.90 8.30
C PHE A 76 -11.94 -5.12 9.59
N LYS A 77 -13.19 -5.03 10.06
CA LYS A 77 -13.59 -4.25 11.26
C LYS A 77 -12.78 -4.62 12.49
N LYS A 78 -12.55 -5.92 12.73
CA LYS A 78 -11.75 -6.41 13.86
C LYS A 78 -10.37 -5.73 13.91
N TRP A 79 -9.78 -5.48 12.75
CA TRP A 79 -8.47 -4.84 12.69
C TRP A 79 -8.56 -3.34 12.94
N TYR A 80 -9.61 -2.70 12.44
CA TYR A 80 -9.88 -1.30 12.74
C TYR A 80 -10.10 -1.05 14.23
N ASP A 81 -10.77 -1.97 14.93
CA ASP A 81 -11.03 -1.87 16.37
C ASP A 81 -9.74 -1.85 17.21
N TYR A 82 -8.62 -2.40 16.71
CA TYR A 82 -7.31 -2.29 17.38
C TYR A 82 -6.76 -0.87 17.39
N LEU A 83 -7.30 0.06 16.59
CA LEU A 83 -6.91 1.46 16.68
C LEU A 83 -7.20 2.05 18.06
N THR A 84 -8.09 1.48 18.87
CA THR A 84 -8.29 1.91 20.26
C THR A 84 -7.03 1.76 21.14
N GLN A 85 -6.14 0.84 20.79
CA GLN A 85 -4.93 0.53 21.57
C GLN A 85 -3.64 0.83 20.82
N TYR A 86 -3.70 0.90 19.48
CA TYR A 86 -2.55 1.10 18.61
C TYR A 86 -2.79 2.28 17.66
N ASP A 87 -1.70 2.87 17.20
CA ASP A 87 -1.75 4.03 16.32
C ASP A 87 -1.74 3.60 14.84
N ILE A 88 -1.10 2.46 14.56
CA ILE A 88 -1.05 1.84 13.24
C ILE A 88 -1.09 0.31 13.35
N ILE A 89 -1.88 -0.30 12.49
CA ILE A 89 -1.93 -1.74 12.28
C ILE A 89 -1.28 -2.03 10.94
N GLY A 90 -0.56 -3.14 10.83
CA GLY A 90 0.07 -3.53 9.57
C GLY A 90 0.04 -5.03 9.36
N TYR A 91 0.12 -5.41 8.09
CA TYR A 91 0.06 -6.78 7.62
C TYR A 91 1.35 -7.16 6.92
N SER A 92 1.54 -8.44 6.66
CA SER A 92 2.71 -8.94 5.94
C SER A 92 4.02 -8.59 6.63
N TRP A 93 3.99 -8.61 7.97
CA TRP A 93 5.20 -8.59 8.76
C TRP A 93 6.08 -9.78 8.38
N LYS A 94 7.40 -9.55 8.36
CA LYS A 94 8.40 -10.59 8.18
C LYS A 94 9.34 -10.54 9.40
N PRO A 95 9.48 -11.65 10.16
CA PRO A 95 10.40 -11.70 11.30
C PRO A 95 11.83 -11.26 10.97
N ASP A 96 12.31 -11.62 9.78
CA ASP A 96 13.66 -11.29 9.28
C ASP A 96 13.69 -10.11 8.30
N GLY A 97 12.58 -9.37 8.17
CA GLY A 97 12.41 -8.34 7.14
C GLY A 97 11.75 -7.06 7.63
N ASP A 98 11.12 -6.33 6.72
CA ASP A 98 10.45 -5.08 7.07
C ASP A 98 9.35 -5.31 8.10
N LYS A 99 9.30 -4.42 9.10
CA LYS A 99 8.28 -4.46 10.15
C LYS A 99 6.90 -3.96 9.71
N ILE A 100 6.72 -3.59 8.44
CA ILE A 100 5.47 -3.08 7.89
C ILE A 100 5.32 -3.52 6.43
N GLY A 101 4.23 -4.22 6.09
CA GLY A 101 3.90 -4.54 4.71
C GLY A 101 3.33 -3.33 3.97
N ILE A 102 3.69 -3.20 2.70
CA ILE A 102 3.35 -2.03 1.88
C ILE A 102 2.13 -2.25 0.96
N GLY A 103 1.73 -3.50 0.71
CA GLY A 103 0.59 -3.85 -0.14
C GLY A 103 -0.78 -3.79 0.57
N THR A 104 -0.77 -3.83 1.90
CA THR A 104 -1.94 -3.55 2.74
C THR A 104 -1.45 -2.71 3.91
N LEU A 105 -1.88 -1.45 3.96
CA LEU A 105 -1.38 -0.44 4.89
C LEU A 105 -2.52 0.10 5.76
N GLY A 106 -2.24 0.26 7.04
CA GLY A 106 -3.24 0.57 8.05
C GLY A 106 -3.99 -0.67 8.53
N PRO A 107 -5.07 -0.54 9.34
CA PRO A 107 -5.69 0.70 9.79
C PRO A 107 -4.73 1.74 10.40
N VAL A 108 -4.99 3.02 10.15
CA VAL A 108 -4.27 4.16 10.75
C VAL A 108 -5.20 5.37 10.88
N ARG A 109 -4.89 6.29 11.78
CA ARG A 109 -5.58 7.60 11.86
C ARG A 109 -5.04 8.58 10.81
N ALA A 110 -5.91 9.51 10.39
CA ALA A 110 -5.50 10.65 9.56
C ALA A 110 -4.36 11.42 10.25
N HIS A 111 -3.50 12.02 9.45
CA HIS A 111 -2.35 12.82 9.89
C HIS A 111 -1.36 12.08 10.80
N HIS A 112 -1.31 10.74 10.71
CA HIS A 112 -0.30 9.98 11.45
C HIS A 112 1.13 10.44 11.03
N PRO A 113 2.07 10.62 11.98
CA PRO A 113 3.40 11.20 11.70
C PRO A 113 4.20 10.49 10.61
N LEU A 114 3.94 9.19 10.40
CA LEU A 114 4.54 8.40 9.33
C LEU A 114 4.15 8.93 7.93
N PHE A 115 2.88 9.23 7.70
CA PHE A 115 2.37 9.62 6.39
C PHE A 115 2.52 11.14 6.14
N ILE A 116 2.59 11.96 7.19
CA ILE A 116 3.06 13.35 7.08
C ILE A 116 4.52 13.37 6.61
N HIS A 117 5.38 12.55 7.22
CA HIS A 117 6.76 12.44 6.80
C HIS A 117 6.88 11.96 5.35
N TYR A 118 6.07 10.96 4.97
CA TYR A 118 5.98 10.49 3.60
C TYR A 118 5.67 11.61 2.61
N LYS A 119 4.66 12.44 2.89
CA LYS A 119 4.27 13.58 2.05
C LYS A 119 5.48 14.46 1.75
N ILE A 120 6.19 14.88 2.79
CA ILE A 120 7.33 15.80 2.68
C ILE A 120 8.45 15.17 1.85
N VAL A 121 8.88 13.95 2.22
CA VAL A 121 10.02 13.30 1.57
C VAL A 121 9.71 12.90 0.14
N SER A 122 8.50 12.40 -0.14
CA SER A 122 8.10 12.06 -1.51
C SER A 122 8.06 13.29 -2.41
N HIS A 123 7.54 14.43 -1.95
CA HIS A 123 7.56 15.68 -2.72
C HIS A 123 8.99 16.16 -2.99
N MET A 124 9.87 16.15 -1.98
CA MET A 124 11.28 16.50 -2.18
C MET A 124 11.98 15.57 -3.17
N LEU A 125 11.74 14.26 -3.04
CA LEU A 125 12.30 13.25 -3.94
C LEU A 125 11.83 13.48 -5.38
N LEU A 126 10.52 13.67 -5.59
CA LEU A 126 9.96 13.91 -6.91
C LEU A 126 10.46 15.22 -7.51
N SER A 127 10.50 16.30 -6.72
CA SER A 127 11.06 17.58 -7.15
C SER A 127 12.50 17.42 -7.64
N ARG A 128 13.36 16.73 -6.88
CA ARG A 128 14.77 16.48 -7.23
C ARG A 128 14.95 15.58 -8.46
N LYS A 129 14.15 14.53 -8.58
CA LYS A 129 14.31 13.51 -9.62
C LYS A 129 13.74 13.96 -10.96
N PHE A 130 12.72 14.82 -10.94
CA PHE A 130 12.00 15.26 -12.13
C PHE A 130 12.28 16.72 -12.53
N THR A 131 13.28 17.38 -11.91
CA THR A 131 13.71 18.76 -12.22
C THR A 131 14.12 18.94 -13.68
N ASN A 132 14.82 17.94 -14.24
CA ASN A 132 15.27 17.96 -15.63
C ASN A 132 14.38 17.01 -16.45
N GLN A 133 13.94 17.45 -17.63
CA GLN A 133 13.15 16.66 -18.57
C GLN A 133 14.04 15.62 -19.26
N THR A 134 14.54 14.63 -18.52
CA THR A 134 15.19 13.46 -19.13
C THR A 134 14.13 12.53 -19.71
N GLN A 135 14.43 11.90 -20.85
CA GLN A 135 13.53 10.94 -21.50
C GLN A 135 13.37 9.63 -20.71
N ASN A 136 14.25 9.34 -19.76
CA ASN A 136 14.26 8.08 -19.00
C ASN A 136 13.52 8.17 -17.67
N TYR A 137 12.91 7.06 -17.26
CA TYR A 137 12.29 6.94 -15.95
C TYR A 137 13.37 6.91 -14.84
N VAL A 138 13.20 7.75 -13.81
CA VAL A 138 14.27 8.11 -12.86
C VAL A 138 14.15 7.49 -11.46
N LEU A 139 13.00 6.86 -11.17
CA LEU A 139 12.76 6.22 -9.88
C LEU A 139 13.02 4.72 -9.96
N ARG A 140 13.77 4.20 -8.99
CA ARG A 140 13.96 2.77 -8.79
C ARG A 140 12.73 2.15 -8.14
N TRP A 141 12.63 0.83 -8.25
CA TRP A 141 11.61 0.07 -7.52
C TRP A 141 11.67 0.38 -6.02
N ALA A 142 10.50 0.61 -5.41
CA ALA A 142 10.31 0.87 -3.98
C ALA A 142 10.91 2.20 -3.43
N GLU A 143 11.60 2.99 -4.26
CA GLU A 143 12.20 4.29 -3.87
C GLU A 143 11.15 5.31 -3.40
N LEU A 144 9.94 5.26 -3.99
CA LEU A 144 8.85 6.17 -3.64
C LEU A 144 7.97 5.66 -2.49
N LEU A 145 8.24 4.49 -1.91
CA LEU A 145 7.41 3.94 -0.82
C LEU A 145 8.26 3.35 0.30
N ARG A 146 8.82 2.17 0.06
CA ARG A 146 9.53 1.37 1.06
C ARG A 146 10.71 2.15 1.64
N GLU A 147 11.52 2.76 0.77
CA GLU A 147 12.72 3.51 1.17
C GLU A 147 12.39 4.75 2.01
N ILE A 148 11.16 5.25 1.94
CA ILE A 148 10.68 6.40 2.73
C ILE A 148 10.01 5.94 4.04
N ILE A 149 9.07 4.99 3.94
CA ILE A 149 8.21 4.57 5.04
C ILE A 149 8.98 3.75 6.08
N VAL A 150 9.73 2.74 5.65
CA VAL A 150 10.33 1.75 6.57
C VAL A 150 11.30 2.40 7.56
N PRO A 151 12.26 3.25 7.13
CA PRO A 151 13.18 3.89 8.08
C PRO A 151 12.46 4.79 9.08
N LYS A 152 11.48 5.57 8.62
CA LYS A 152 10.70 6.45 9.51
C LYS A 152 9.86 5.66 10.49
N PHE A 153 9.24 4.58 10.05
CA PHE A 153 8.43 3.71 10.90
C PHE A 153 9.29 3.09 12.02
N HIS A 154 10.45 2.52 11.68
CA HIS A 154 11.39 2.00 12.68
C HIS A 154 11.86 3.08 13.66
N LYS A 155 12.11 4.30 13.18
CA LYS A 155 12.47 5.43 14.05
C LYS A 155 11.35 5.78 15.03
N LEU A 156 10.09 5.81 14.58
CA LEU A 156 8.95 6.08 15.45
C LEU A 156 8.78 5.00 16.52
N LEU A 157 8.92 3.71 16.15
CA LEU A 157 8.86 2.60 17.11
C LEU A 157 9.99 2.67 18.14
N LYS A 158 11.24 2.87 17.70
CA LYS A 158 12.41 2.95 18.59
C LYS A 158 12.30 4.08 19.61
N LEU A 159 11.65 5.19 19.23
CA LEU A 159 11.46 6.36 20.09
C LEU A 159 10.14 6.31 20.89
N ASN A 160 9.38 5.21 20.82
CA ASN A 160 8.04 5.09 21.42
C ASN A 160 7.07 6.22 21.02
N LEU A 161 7.21 6.74 19.80
CA LEU A 161 6.35 7.80 19.24
C LEU A 161 5.16 7.24 18.45
N THR A 162 5.05 5.91 18.34
CA THR A 162 3.92 5.21 17.75
C THR A 162 3.81 3.82 18.37
N ARG A 163 2.58 3.38 18.60
CA ARG A 163 2.25 2.00 18.99
C ARG A 163 1.76 1.26 17.75
N ALA A 164 2.37 0.12 17.48
CA ALA A 164 2.04 -0.68 16.30
C ALA A 164 1.65 -2.10 16.67
N LEU A 165 0.65 -2.63 15.95
CA LEU A 165 0.33 -4.05 15.95
C LEU A 165 0.55 -4.61 14.55
N MET A 166 1.44 -5.58 14.44
CA MET A 166 1.86 -6.14 13.16
C MET A 166 1.47 -7.61 13.10
N PHE A 167 0.75 -8.00 12.06
CA PHE A 167 0.40 -9.39 11.80
C PHE A 167 1.31 -9.97 10.73
N ASP A 168 1.74 -11.21 10.96
CA ASP A 168 2.35 -12.01 9.90
C ASP A 168 1.36 -12.13 8.74
N GLY A 169 1.83 -11.83 7.54
CA GLY A 169 1.02 -12.03 6.33
C GLY A 169 0.98 -13.50 5.95
N PRO A 170 -0.02 -13.93 5.16
CA PRO A 170 0.01 -15.24 4.54
C PRO A 170 1.31 -15.39 3.74
N THR A 171 1.99 -16.53 3.91
CA THR A 171 3.13 -16.91 3.09
C THR A 171 2.72 -16.82 1.62
N THR A 172 3.27 -15.86 0.87
CA THR A 172 2.96 -15.72 -0.56
C THR A 172 3.33 -17.00 -1.32
N VAL A 173 2.69 -17.28 -2.46
CA VAL A 173 3.03 -18.45 -3.29
C VAL A 173 4.52 -18.45 -3.65
N GLY A 174 5.11 -17.28 -3.93
CA GLY A 174 6.55 -17.16 -4.15
C GLY A 174 7.38 -17.62 -2.93
N GLN A 175 6.90 -17.36 -1.71
CA GLN A 175 7.55 -17.82 -0.48
C GLN A 175 7.35 -19.32 -0.23
N ILE A 176 6.21 -19.89 -0.59
CA ILE A 176 5.97 -21.35 -0.58
C ILE A 176 6.94 -22.04 -1.54
N VAL A 177 7.13 -21.47 -2.74
CA VAL A 177 8.06 -21.98 -3.75
C VAL A 177 9.52 -21.87 -3.31
N THR A 178 9.91 -20.81 -2.59
CA THR A 178 11.30 -20.67 -2.09
C THR A 178 11.62 -21.52 -0.86
N ARG A 179 10.62 -21.92 -0.07
CA ARG A 179 10.79 -22.71 1.16
C ARG A 179 10.58 -24.21 0.97
N ASN A 180 10.23 -24.66 -0.23
CA ASN A 180 9.93 -26.06 -0.54
C ASN A 180 10.77 -26.51 -1.77
N PRO A 181 11.39 -27.70 -1.80
CA PRO A 181 12.24 -28.14 -2.92
C PRO A 181 11.49 -28.37 -4.25
N LEU A 182 10.19 -28.10 -4.32
CA LEU A 182 9.32 -28.31 -5.48
C LEU A 182 9.50 -27.19 -6.52
N ARG A 183 10.73 -27.07 -7.01
CA ARG A 183 11.16 -26.08 -8.01
C ARG A 183 10.56 -26.28 -9.40
N GLN A 184 9.86 -27.39 -9.66
CA GLN A 184 9.39 -27.73 -11.02
C GLN A 184 7.98 -27.25 -11.38
N VAL A 185 7.13 -26.85 -10.42
CA VAL A 185 5.72 -26.51 -10.72
C VAL A 185 5.50 -25.00 -10.92
N GLY A 186 6.36 -24.14 -10.35
CA GLY A 186 6.14 -22.69 -10.32
C GLY A 186 6.47 -21.95 -11.63
N GLU A 187 7.34 -22.49 -12.49
CA GLU A 187 7.83 -21.77 -13.67
C GLU A 187 6.80 -21.65 -14.81
N SER A 188 5.80 -22.53 -14.85
CA SER A 188 4.73 -22.52 -15.87
C SER A 188 3.67 -21.46 -15.61
N VAL A 189 3.38 -21.15 -14.34
CA VAL A 189 2.31 -20.21 -13.94
C VAL A 189 2.77 -18.76 -14.03
N ILE A 190 4.04 -18.48 -13.71
CA ILE A 190 4.60 -17.12 -13.69
C ILE A 190 4.71 -16.54 -15.11
N ARG A 191 4.95 -17.36 -16.14
CA ARG A 191 5.01 -16.89 -17.54
C ARG A 191 3.63 -16.49 -18.10
N ALA A 192 2.54 -16.89 -17.47
CA ALA A 192 1.19 -16.73 -18.02
C ALA A 192 0.50 -15.40 -17.68
N LEU A 193 0.96 -14.65 -16.67
CA LEU A 193 0.14 -13.60 -16.03
C LEU A 193 0.63 -12.16 -16.26
N ASN A 194 1.01 -11.83 -17.48
CA ASN A 194 1.54 -10.53 -17.95
C ASN A 194 0.63 -9.31 -17.62
N MET A 195 0.64 -8.76 -16.39
CA MET A 195 -0.41 -7.81 -15.95
C MET A 195 0.06 -6.64 -15.07
N THR A 196 -0.57 -5.47 -15.32
CA THR A 196 -0.45 -4.18 -14.62
C THR A 196 -1.77 -3.83 -13.91
N VAL A 197 -1.73 -3.17 -12.73
CA VAL A 197 -2.83 -3.15 -11.74
C VAL A 197 -3.24 -1.71 -11.28
N PRO A 198 -4.54 -1.39 -11.07
CA PRO A 198 -5.07 -0.15 -10.45
C PRO A 198 -5.53 -0.29 -8.97
N TYR A 199 -5.86 0.80 -8.24
CA TYR A 199 -5.86 0.88 -6.75
C TYR A 199 -7.21 1.26 -6.06
N LEU A 200 -7.41 0.98 -4.75
CA LEU A 200 -8.64 1.23 -3.95
C LEU A 200 -8.35 1.68 -2.49
N MET A 201 -9.21 2.49 -1.86
CA MET A 201 -9.00 3.15 -0.54
C MET A 201 -10.29 3.24 0.32
N TYR A 202 -10.18 3.39 1.65
CA TYR A 202 -11.30 3.36 2.62
C TYR A 202 -11.34 4.64 3.48
N THR A 203 -12.52 5.27 3.66
CA THR A 203 -12.71 6.42 4.58
C THR A 203 -14.06 6.32 5.32
N ASN A 204 -14.13 6.88 6.54
CA ASN A 204 -15.38 7.07 7.30
C ASN A 204 -16.34 8.04 6.58
#